data_AF-A0A1X6WLI4-F1
#
_entry.id   AF-A0A1X6WLI4-F1
#
_cell.length_a   1.000
_cell.length_b   1.000
_cell.length_c   1.000
_cell.angle_alpha   90.00
_cell.angle_beta   90.00
_cell.angle_gamma   90.00
#
_symmetry.space_group_name_H-M   'P 1'
#
loop_
_entity.id
_entity.type
_entity.pdbx_description
1 polymer ?
#
loop_
_entity_poly.entity_id
_entity_poly.type
_entity_poly.pdbx_seq_one_letter_code
_entity_poly.pdbx_strand_id
1 'polypeptide(L)'
;MTKKKFSGKKFAKGLLIGGIIGGSAALLLAPRSGKETRKKIQEELDDTFQLLKDIKTSSDDVRFHASHLQELTETMIPEFIEGTQKSLDRFDFKTKFRLEDMKKQIAKIETEITDFSNSIK
;
A
#
# COMPACT_ATOMS: atom_id res chain seq x y z
N MET A 1 8.00 -9.33 36.90
CA MET A 1 7.49 -8.98 35.55
C MET A 1 6.92 -7.56 35.58
N THR A 2 7.61 -6.60 34.99
CA THR A 2 7.21 -5.19 34.96
C THR A 2 6.11 -5.00 33.92
N LYS A 3 4.86 -4.79 34.35
CA LYS A 3 3.75 -4.45 33.44
C LYS A 3 4.09 -3.13 32.72
N LYS A 4 4.41 -3.22 31.42
CA LYS A 4 4.78 -2.06 30.60
C LYS A 4 3.53 -1.17 30.45
N LYS A 5 3.49 -0.06 31.21
CA LYS A 5 2.36 0.88 31.20
C LYS A 5 2.20 1.48 29.79
N PHE A 6 1.03 1.30 29.17
CA PHE A 6 0.68 1.93 27.90
C PHE A 6 0.83 3.45 28.04
N SER A 7 1.54 4.08 27.10
CA SER A 7 1.82 5.51 27.12
C SER A 7 1.30 6.13 25.84
N GLY A 8 0.25 6.95 25.94
CA GLY A 8 -0.34 7.64 24.79
C GLY A 8 0.67 8.48 24.01
N LYS A 9 1.66 9.07 24.69
CA LYS A 9 2.77 9.80 24.05
C LYS A 9 3.65 8.88 23.17
N LYS A 10 3.94 7.65 23.65
CA LYS A 10 4.72 6.67 22.88
C LYS A 10 3.91 6.15 21.69
N PHE A 11 2.62 5.91 21.88
CA PHE A 11 1.70 5.51 20.80
C PHE A 11 1.63 6.58 19.71
N ALA A 12 1.35 7.84 20.06
CA ALA A 12 1.28 8.94 19.11
C ALA A 12 2.60 9.15 18.35
N LYS A 13 3.74 9.05 19.04
CA LYS A 13 5.06 9.11 18.39
C LYS A 13 5.26 7.96 17.39
N GLY A 14 4.87 6.74 17.77
CA GLY A 14 4.91 5.58 16.88
C GLY A 14 4.01 5.74 15.66
N LEU A 15 2.77 6.21 15.85
CA LEU A 15 1.81 6.49 14.79
C LEU A 15 2.33 7.57 13.82
N LEU A 16 2.93 8.64 14.34
CA LEU A 16 3.48 9.70 13.48
C LEU A 16 4.64 9.18 12.62
N ILE A 17 5.60 8.49 13.23
CA ILE A 17 6.77 7.96 12.50
C ILE A 17 6.32 6.89 11.49
N GLY A 18 5.50 5.94 11.93
CA GLY A 18 4.98 4.87 11.08
C GLY A 18 4.07 5.38 9.97
N GLY A 19 3.22 6.37 10.26
CA GLY A 19 2.32 7.00 9.30
C GLY A 19 3.06 7.80 8.23
N ILE A 20 4.15 8.50 8.59
CA ILE A 20 5.00 9.18 7.61
C ILE A 20 5.65 8.15 6.68
N ILE A 21 6.33 7.13 7.24
CA ILE A 21 7.04 6.13 6.45
C ILE A 21 6.07 5.33 5.59
N GLY A 22 5.01 4.80 6.19
CA GLY A 22 3.98 4.00 5.49
C GLY A 22 3.19 4.82 4.48
N GLY A 23 2.84 6.07 4.81
CA GLY A 23 2.14 6.97 3.91
C GLY A 23 2.98 7.35 2.69
N SER A 24 4.25 7.68 2.87
CA SER A 24 5.17 7.95 1.75
C SER A 24 5.36 6.72 0.86
N ALA A 25 5.58 5.54 1.45
CA ALA A 25 5.69 4.30 0.69
C ALA A 25 4.39 3.98 -0.06
N ALA A 26 3.23 4.09 0.59
CA ALA A 26 1.94 3.85 -0.05
C ALA A 26 1.67 4.79 -1.22
N LEU A 27 2.03 6.09 -1.09
CA LEU A 27 1.91 7.05 -2.18
C LEU A 27 2.85 6.74 -3.34
N LEU A 28 4.08 6.27 -3.06
CA LEU A 28 5.05 5.89 -4.09
C LEU A 28 4.65 4.61 -4.84
N LEU A 29 4.08 3.63 -4.14
CA LEU A 29 3.64 2.36 -4.72
C LEU A 29 2.20 2.40 -5.26
N ALA A 30 1.50 3.53 -5.15
CA ALA A 30 0.11 3.65 -5.59
C ALA A 30 -0.01 3.40 -7.11
N PRO A 31 -0.81 2.40 -7.57
CA PRO A 31 -0.92 2.05 -8.99
C PRO A 31 -1.84 3.00 -9.79
N ARG A 32 -2.19 4.16 -9.22
CA ARG A 32 -3.16 5.14 -9.78
C ARG A 32 -2.49 6.47 -10.05
N SER A 33 -3.07 7.26 -10.95
CA SER A 33 -2.58 8.62 -11.20
C SER A 33 -2.75 9.51 -9.97
N GLY A 34 -1.86 10.50 -9.77
CA GLY A 34 -1.93 11.37 -8.59
C GLY A 34 -3.25 12.13 -8.45
N LYS A 35 -3.92 12.46 -9.56
CA LYS A 35 -5.25 13.08 -9.57
C LYS A 35 -6.32 12.14 -9.02
N GLU A 36 -6.31 10.88 -9.45
CA GLU A 36 -7.24 9.85 -8.96
C GLU A 36 -6.96 9.51 -7.51
N THR A 37 -5.69 9.37 -7.11
CA THR A 37 -5.30 9.11 -5.73
C THR A 37 -5.79 10.20 -4.79
N ARG A 38 -5.66 11.48 -5.17
CA ARG A 38 -6.20 12.60 -4.36
C ARG A 38 -7.72 12.57 -4.25
N LYS A 39 -8.44 12.32 -5.37
CA LYS A 39 -9.91 12.21 -5.35
C LYS A 39 -10.38 11.07 -4.46
N LYS A 40 -9.73 9.90 -4.60
CA LYS A 40 -10.00 8.70 -3.81
C LYS A 40 -9.78 8.93 -2.32
N ILE A 41 -8.66 9.57 -1.95
CA ILE A 41 -8.36 9.91 -0.56
C ILE A 41 -9.43 10.85 0.00
N GLN A 42 -9.87 11.86 -0.74
CA GLN A 42 -10.92 12.78 -0.27
C GLN A 42 -12.25 12.05 0.00
N GLU A 43 -12.68 11.20 -0.93
CA GLU A 43 -13.90 10.40 -0.78
C GLU A 43 -13.82 9.47 0.44
N GLU A 44 -12.73 8.71 0.59
CA GLU A 44 -12.56 7.77 1.70
C GLU A 44 -12.39 8.46 3.06
N LEU A 45 -11.80 9.66 3.09
CA LEU A 45 -11.65 10.43 4.33
C LEU A 45 -13.00 10.87 4.89
N ASP A 46 -13.91 11.36 4.04
CA ASP A 46 -15.22 11.81 4.48
C ASP A 46 -16.04 10.67 5.10
N ASP A 47 -16.03 9.50 4.47
CA ASP A 47 -16.68 8.28 4.99
C ASP A 47 -16.04 7.82 6.31
N THR A 48 -14.70 7.86 6.37
CA THR A 48 -13.96 7.48 7.57
C THR A 48 -14.24 8.42 8.74
N PHE A 49 -14.35 9.73 8.49
CA PHE A 49 -14.66 10.72 9.53
C PHE A 49 -16.08 10.55 10.09
N GLN A 50 -17.06 10.23 9.24
CA GLN A 50 -18.41 9.91 9.69
C GLN A 50 -18.42 8.68 10.60
N LEU A 51 -17.77 7.59 10.16
CA LEU A 51 -17.65 6.37 10.95
C LEU A 51 -16.96 6.61 12.31
N LEU A 52 -15.87 7.38 12.33
CA LEU A 52 -15.17 7.73 13.58
C LEU A 52 -16.03 8.55 14.54
N LYS A 53 -16.87 9.44 14.01
CA LYS A 53 -17.79 10.24 14.81
C LYS A 53 -18.81 9.34 15.49
N ASP A 54 -19.34 8.36 14.76
CA ASP A 54 -20.33 7.41 15.27
C ASP A 54 -19.73 6.50 16.36
N ILE A 55 -18.50 6.01 16.16
CA ILE A 55 -17.74 5.22 17.16
C ILE A 55 -17.50 6.01 18.44
N LYS A 56 -17.22 7.32 18.34
CA LYS A 56 -16.98 8.18 19.52
C LYS A 56 -18.23 8.35 20.40
N THR A 57 -19.42 8.22 19.82
CA THR A 57 -20.71 8.29 20.54
C THR A 57 -21.09 6.95 21.21
N SER A 58 -20.64 5.81 20.69
CA SER A 58 -20.91 4.48 21.23
C SER A 58 -19.72 3.94 22.04
N SER A 59 -19.65 4.31 23.32
CA SER A 59 -18.54 3.91 24.21
C SER A 59 -18.52 2.41 24.59
N ASP A 60 -19.63 1.70 24.36
CA ASP A 60 -19.75 0.27 24.71
C ASP A 60 -19.15 -0.65 23.64
N ASP A 61 -19.17 -0.28 22.35
CA ASP A 61 -18.59 -1.07 21.25
C ASP A 61 -17.06 -1.05 21.25
N VAL A 62 -16.44 0.06 21.67
CA VAL A 62 -14.97 0.20 21.66
C VAL A 62 -14.28 -0.85 22.53
N ARG A 63 -14.89 -1.25 23.66
CA ARG A 63 -14.33 -2.28 24.55
C ARG A 63 -14.44 -3.68 23.95
N PHE A 64 -15.56 -4.01 23.31
CA PHE A 64 -15.78 -5.30 22.67
C PHE A 64 -14.81 -5.51 21.49
N HIS A 65 -14.56 -4.46 20.71
CA HIS A 65 -13.67 -4.51 19.53
C HIS A 65 -12.18 -4.48 19.91
N ALA A 66 -11.81 -3.86 21.04
CA ALA A 66 -10.41 -3.80 21.48
C ALA A 66 -9.81 -5.18 21.80
N SER A 67 -10.59 -6.10 22.38
CA SER A 67 -10.15 -7.47 22.65
C SER A 67 -9.88 -8.26 21.36
N HIS A 68 -10.74 -8.12 20.35
CA HIS A 68 -10.58 -8.80 19.06
C HIS A 68 -9.41 -8.23 18.26
N LEU A 69 -9.18 -6.90 18.33
CA LEU A 69 -8.01 -6.27 17.74
C LEU A 69 -6.71 -6.83 18.31
N GLN A 70 -6.66 -7.16 19.60
CA GLN A 70 -5.45 -7.66 20.24
C GLN A 70 -5.06 -9.04 19.70
N GLU A 71 -6.04 -9.93 19.53
CA GLU A 71 -5.84 -11.27 18.92
C GLU A 71 -5.50 -11.17 17.42
N LEU A 72 -6.18 -10.30 16.68
CA LEU A 72 -5.87 -9.99 15.28
C LEU A 72 -4.45 -9.42 15.12
N THR A 73 -3.97 -8.62 16.07
CA THR A 73 -2.64 -8.00 15.98
C THR A 73 -1.52 -9.04 16.06
N GLU A 74 -1.68 -10.08 16.87
CA GLU A 74 -0.65 -11.13 17.03
C GLU A 74 -0.50 -12.00 15.78
N THR A 75 -1.58 -12.19 15.02
CA THR A 75 -1.63 -13.07 13.83
C THR A 75 -1.42 -12.31 12.52
N MET A 76 -1.96 -11.10 12.38
CA MET A 76 -1.93 -10.33 11.13
C MET A 76 -0.58 -9.64 10.88
N ILE A 77 0.16 -9.20 11.92
CA ILE A 77 1.44 -8.50 11.71
C ILE A 77 2.47 -9.39 10.99
N PRO A 78 2.71 -10.64 11.44
CA PRO A 78 3.65 -11.53 10.75
C PRO A 78 3.23 -11.82 9.31
N GLU A 79 1.95 -12.16 9.08
CA GLU A 79 1.43 -12.45 7.75
C GLU A 79 1.50 -11.23 6.81
N PHE A 80 1.23 -10.05 7.34
CA PHE A 80 1.35 -8.79 6.61
C PHE A 80 2.81 -8.51 6.20
N ILE A 81 3.78 -8.69 7.10
CA ILE A 81 5.20 -8.49 6.80
C ILE A 81 5.65 -9.50 5.74
N GLU A 82 5.30 -10.77 5.90
CA GLU A 82 5.65 -11.82 4.94
C GLU A 82 5.01 -11.58 3.57
N GLY A 83 3.72 -11.24 3.54
CA GLY A 83 2.98 -10.93 2.32
C GLY A 83 3.54 -9.70 1.61
N THR A 84 3.89 -8.65 2.37
CA THR A 84 4.52 -7.43 1.83
C THR A 84 5.87 -7.74 1.22
N GLN A 85 6.73 -8.51 1.91
CA GLN A 85 8.03 -8.93 1.37
C GLN A 85 7.86 -9.74 0.08
N LYS A 86 6.97 -10.74 0.06
CA LYS A 86 6.68 -11.52 -1.16
C LYS A 86 6.17 -10.66 -2.31
N SER A 87 5.38 -9.62 -2.00
CA SER A 87 4.85 -8.70 -3.01
C SER A 87 5.96 -7.81 -3.60
N LEU A 88 6.87 -7.32 -2.75
CA LEU A 88 8.06 -6.57 -3.18
C LEU A 88 9.00 -7.44 -4.02
N ASP A 89 9.27 -8.68 -3.60
CA ASP A 89 10.10 -9.62 -4.36
C ASP A 89 9.50 -9.93 -5.73
N ARG A 90 8.17 -10.14 -5.77
CA ARG A 90 7.43 -10.37 -7.02
C ARG A 90 7.44 -9.14 -7.91
N PHE A 91 7.34 -7.94 -7.34
CA PHE A 91 7.44 -6.69 -8.08
C PHE A 91 8.83 -6.53 -8.71
N ASP A 92 9.91 -6.73 -7.97
CA ASP A 92 11.29 -6.67 -8.49
C ASP A 92 11.51 -7.70 -9.61
N PHE A 93 11.13 -8.96 -9.38
CA PHE A 93 11.28 -10.04 -10.35
C PHE A 93 10.48 -9.80 -11.63
N LYS A 94 9.19 -9.47 -11.50
CA LYS A 94 8.33 -9.22 -12.68
C LYS A 94 8.78 -7.98 -13.45
N THR A 95 9.28 -6.95 -12.77
CA THR A 95 9.73 -5.73 -13.44
C THR A 95 10.98 -6.00 -14.27
N LYS A 96 11.96 -6.75 -13.75
CA LYS A 96 13.16 -7.17 -14.50
C LYS A 96 12.82 -7.95 -15.79
N PHE A 97 11.97 -8.98 -15.68
CA PHE A 97 11.63 -9.81 -16.85
C PHE A 97 10.80 -9.03 -17.88
N ARG A 98 9.83 -8.23 -17.42
CA ARG A 98 8.98 -7.44 -18.32
C ARG A 98 9.75 -6.31 -19.02
N LEU A 99 10.78 -5.74 -18.40
CA LEU A 99 11.69 -4.79 -19.05
C LEU A 99 12.46 -5.43 -20.21
N GLU A 100 12.95 -6.65 -20.02
CA GLU A 100 13.66 -7.39 -21.07
C GLU A 100 12.72 -7.82 -22.21
N ASP A 101 11.52 -8.29 -21.89
CA ASP A 101 10.50 -8.60 -22.90
C ASP A 101 10.04 -7.36 -23.67
N MET A 102 9.89 -6.22 -22.98
CA MET A 102 9.62 -4.93 -23.62
C MET A 102 10.74 -4.52 -24.58
N LYS A 103 12.02 -4.64 -24.18
CA LYS A 103 13.15 -4.36 -25.07
C LYS A 103 13.14 -5.24 -26.32
N LYS A 104 12.88 -6.54 -26.18
CA LYS A 104 12.77 -7.46 -27.31
C LYS A 104 11.62 -7.10 -28.25
N GLN A 105 10.47 -6.74 -27.71
CA GLN A 105 9.31 -6.31 -28.51
C GLN A 105 9.60 -5.00 -29.24
N ILE A 106 10.26 -4.04 -28.60
CA ILE A 106 10.69 -2.78 -29.24
C ILE A 106 11.66 -3.05 -30.39
N ALA A 107 12.68 -3.89 -30.19
CA ALA A 107 13.63 -4.26 -31.25
C ALA A 107 12.95 -4.97 -32.44
N LYS A 108 11.97 -5.84 -32.16
CA LYS A 108 11.17 -6.50 -33.19
C LYS A 108 10.35 -5.51 -34.00
N ILE A 109 9.73 -4.53 -33.35
CA ILE A 109 8.97 -3.46 -34.01
C ILE A 109 9.90 -2.60 -34.89
N GLU A 110 11.10 -2.22 -34.43
CA GLU A 110 12.06 -1.47 -35.25
C GLU A 110 12.49 -2.25 -36.51
N THR A 111 12.69 -3.56 -36.37
CA THR A 111 13.05 -4.44 -37.48
C THR A 111 11.90 -4.54 -38.48
N GLU A 112 10.68 -4.82 -38.00
CA GLU A 112 9.48 -4.91 -38.84
C GLU A 112 9.15 -3.59 -39.55
N ILE A 113 9.36 -2.44 -38.90
CA ILE A 113 9.18 -1.11 -39.52
C ILE A 113 10.24 -0.86 -40.62
N THR A 114 11.49 -1.27 -40.39
CA THR A 114 12.58 -1.09 -41.35
C THR A 114 12.40 -1.98 -42.59
N ASP A 115 12.04 -3.25 -42.39
CA ASP A 115 11.77 -4.21 -43.47
C ASP A 115 10.55 -3.78 -44.29
N PHE A 116 9.48 -3.33 -43.61
CA PHE A 116 8.33 -2.75 -44.30
C PHE A 116 8.74 -1.54 -45.12
N SER A 117 9.50 -0.59 -44.56
CA SER A 117 9.97 0.61 -45.29
C SER A 117 10.84 0.28 -46.50
N ASN A 118 11.63 -0.79 -46.46
CA ASN A 118 12.46 -1.24 -47.57
C ASN A 118 11.64 -1.95 -48.66
N SER A 119 10.52 -2.58 -48.30
CA SER A 119 9.64 -3.27 -49.26
C SER A 119 8.76 -2.35 -50.11
N ILE A 120 8.57 -1.08 -49.70
CA ILE A 120 7.79 -0.07 -50.43
C ILE A 120 8.67 0.89 -51.25
N LYS A 121 9.99 0.69 -51.23
CA LYS A 121 10.98 1.42 -52.04
C LYS A 121 11.38 0.58 -53.25
#